data_AF-A0A958AGU4-F1
#
_entry.id   AF-A0A958AGU4-F1
#
_cell.length_a   1.000
_cell.length_b   1.000
_cell.length_c   1.000
_cell.angle_alpha   90.00
_cell.angle_beta   90.00
_cell.angle_gamma   90.00
#
_symmetry.space_group_name_H-M   'P 1'
#
loop_
_entity.id
_entity.type
_entity.pdbx_description
1 polymer ?
#
loop_
_entity_poly.entity_id
_entity_poly.type
_entity_poly.pdbx_seq_one_letter_code
_entity_poly.pdbx_strand_id
1 'polypeptide(L)'
;LVRNALGMSGAQLGKRLSLSRGRISQVEKSEVDGRVTLRSMQELAEGLGCRFVYAIIPESGDLGDVVEAQARKKATALVKRAATHMALEKQSLRDEQNKAEIERLTRELIQNPPSDFWEA
;
A
#
# COMPACT_ATOMS: atom_id res chain seq x y z
N LEU A 1 21.31 4.09 -9.63
CA LEU A 1 21.18 2.82 -10.38
C LEU A 1 22.17 1.80 -9.84
N VAL A 2 21.73 0.56 -9.64
CA VAL A 2 22.54 -0.53 -9.07
C VAL A 2 23.84 -0.76 -9.84
N ARG A 3 23.84 -0.63 -11.17
CA ARG A 3 25.06 -0.78 -11.98
C ARG A 3 26.19 0.17 -11.58
N ASN A 4 25.86 1.38 -11.11
CA ASN A 4 26.87 2.36 -10.69
C ASN A 4 27.55 1.91 -9.38
N ALA A 5 26.78 1.33 -8.45
CA ALA A 5 27.32 0.75 -7.22
C ALA A 5 28.22 -0.46 -7.50
N LEU A 6 27.93 -1.21 -8.58
CA LEU A 6 28.76 -2.31 -9.08
C LEU A 6 29.95 -1.85 -9.95
N GLY A 7 30.17 -0.54 -10.14
CA GLY A 7 31.24 -0.02 -11.01
C GLY A 7 31.06 -0.34 -12.50
N MET A 8 29.83 -0.60 -12.95
CA MET A 8 29.52 -1.06 -14.31
C MET A 8 28.98 0.07 -15.19
N SER A 9 29.60 0.26 -16.36
CA SER A 9 29.10 1.15 -17.41
C SER A 9 27.84 0.58 -18.09
N GLY A 10 26.99 1.46 -18.65
CA GLY A 10 25.82 1.01 -19.40
C GLY A 10 26.16 0.14 -20.63
N ALA A 11 27.37 0.30 -21.21
CA ALA A 11 27.83 -0.57 -22.29
C ALA A 11 28.19 -1.99 -21.79
N GLN A 12 28.79 -2.12 -20.60
CA GLN A 12 29.08 -3.42 -20.00
C GLN A 12 27.78 -4.15 -19.60
N LEU A 13 26.80 -3.42 -19.04
CA LEU A 13 25.49 -4.00 -18.74
C LEU A 13 24.77 -4.43 -20.01
N GLY A 14 24.80 -3.60 -21.06
CA GLY A 14 24.25 -3.94 -22.37
C GLY A 14 24.86 -5.23 -22.92
N LYS A 15 26.20 -5.37 -22.87
CA LYS A 15 26.88 -6.62 -23.27
C LYS A 15 26.41 -7.83 -22.47
N ARG A 16 26.26 -7.71 -21.13
CA ARG A 16 25.77 -8.80 -20.28
C ARG A 16 24.35 -9.24 -20.62
N LEU A 17 23.51 -8.30 -21.04
CA LEU A 17 22.11 -8.55 -21.38
C LEU A 17 21.85 -8.79 -22.87
N SER A 18 22.90 -8.79 -23.70
CA SER A 18 22.76 -8.79 -25.17
C SER A 18 21.89 -7.63 -25.70
N LEU A 19 21.96 -6.47 -25.03
CA LEU A 19 21.24 -5.23 -25.36
C LEU A 19 22.19 -4.12 -25.78
N SER A 20 21.69 -3.16 -26.57
CA SER A 20 22.47 -1.99 -26.94
C SER A 20 22.62 -1.01 -25.76
N ARG A 21 23.71 -0.22 -25.77
CA ARG A 21 23.90 0.87 -24.79
C ARG A 21 22.72 1.85 -24.79
N GLY A 22 22.14 2.13 -25.96
CA GLY A 22 20.98 2.99 -26.10
C GLY A 22 19.74 2.40 -25.42
N ARG A 23 19.53 1.08 -25.52
CA ARG A 23 18.43 0.40 -24.83
C ARG A 23 18.61 0.46 -23.31
N ILE A 24 19.81 0.23 -22.80
CA ILE A 24 20.11 0.39 -21.37
C ILE A 24 19.79 1.82 -20.91
N SER A 25 20.28 2.82 -21.64
CA SER A 25 20.00 4.24 -21.32
C SER A 25 18.51 4.56 -21.34
N GLN A 26 17.73 3.97 -22.24
CA GLN A 26 16.29 4.15 -22.32
C GLN A 26 15.58 3.53 -21.12
N VAL A 27 15.94 2.30 -20.74
CA VAL A 27 15.33 1.62 -19.59
C VAL A 27 15.63 2.37 -18.30
N GLU A 28 16.88 2.83 -18.11
CA GLU A 28 17.29 3.63 -16.96
C GLU A 28 16.54 4.96 -16.87
N LYS A 29 16.33 5.63 -17.99
CA LYS A 29 15.50 6.83 -18.03
C LYS A 29 14.06 6.52 -17.67
N SER A 30 13.49 5.45 -18.20
CA SER A 30 12.14 5.01 -17.86
C SER A 30 12.00 4.61 -16.39
N GLU A 31 13.04 4.07 -15.75
CA GLU A 31 13.05 3.75 -14.31
C GLU A 31 12.90 5.02 -13.48
N VAL A 32 13.71 6.05 -13.77
CA VAL A 32 13.62 7.36 -13.10
C VAL A 32 12.27 8.04 -13.36
N ASP A 33 11.74 7.92 -14.57
CA ASP A 33 10.43 8.48 -14.94
C ASP A 33 9.24 7.66 -14.39
N GLY A 34 9.47 6.51 -13.73
CA GLY A 34 8.40 5.63 -13.25
C GLY A 34 7.62 4.89 -14.35
N ARG A 35 8.14 4.81 -15.57
CA ARG A 35 7.51 4.20 -16.75
C ARG A 35 8.11 2.85 -17.14
N VAL A 36 9.12 2.38 -16.40
CA VAL A 36 9.76 1.09 -16.65
C VAL A 36 8.77 -0.05 -16.38
N THR A 37 8.82 -1.10 -17.20
CA THR A 37 8.00 -2.29 -16.98
C THR A 37 8.66 -3.21 -15.95
N LEU A 38 7.86 -3.96 -15.19
CA LEU A 38 8.37 -4.98 -14.25
C LEU A 38 9.28 -5.99 -14.96
N ARG A 39 8.94 -6.38 -16.19
CA ARG A 39 9.77 -7.23 -17.04
C ARG A 39 11.16 -6.64 -17.28
N SER A 40 11.24 -5.35 -17.62
CA SER A 40 12.53 -4.69 -17.86
C SER A 40 13.37 -4.62 -16.58
N MET A 41 12.73 -4.42 -15.42
CA MET A 41 13.42 -4.43 -14.12
C MET A 41 13.95 -5.83 -13.76
N GLN A 42 13.20 -6.88 -14.07
CA GLN A 42 13.64 -8.27 -13.89
C GLN A 42 14.85 -8.58 -14.79
N GLU A 43 14.76 -8.26 -16.08
CA GLU A 43 15.86 -8.44 -17.05
C GLU A 43 17.11 -7.67 -16.60
N LEU A 44 16.97 -6.40 -16.17
CA LEU A 44 18.10 -5.63 -15.64
C LEU A 44 18.72 -6.28 -14.40
N ALA A 45 17.91 -6.73 -13.45
CA ALA A 45 18.39 -7.37 -12.23
C ALA A 45 19.18 -8.64 -12.55
N GLU A 46 18.72 -9.47 -13.50
CA GLU A 46 19.44 -10.67 -13.95
C GLU A 46 20.84 -10.33 -14.49
N GLY A 47 20.95 -9.32 -15.36
CA GLY A 47 22.26 -8.89 -15.91
C GLY A 47 23.20 -8.27 -14.87
N LEU A 48 22.64 -7.81 -13.76
CA LEU A 48 23.38 -7.29 -12.61
C LEU A 48 23.75 -8.38 -11.60
N GLY A 49 23.33 -9.64 -11.80
CA GLY A 49 23.48 -10.70 -10.81
C GLY A 49 22.67 -10.41 -9.53
N CYS A 50 21.58 -9.68 -9.68
CA CYS A 50 20.70 -9.21 -8.61
C CYS A 50 19.31 -9.82 -8.76
N ARG A 51 18.48 -9.66 -7.73
CA ARG A 51 17.06 -10.04 -7.76
C ARG A 51 16.19 -8.78 -7.70
N PHE A 52 15.24 -8.67 -8.62
CA PHE A 52 14.20 -7.64 -8.54
C PHE A 52 13.08 -8.09 -7.60
N VAL A 53 12.70 -7.24 -6.64
CA VAL A 53 11.60 -7.48 -5.70
C VAL A 53 10.59 -6.34 -5.86
N TYR A 54 9.35 -6.67 -6.16
CA TYR A 54 8.22 -5.74 -6.23
C TYR A 54 7.22 -6.11 -5.14
N ALA A 55 6.87 -5.15 -4.28
CA ALA A 55 5.96 -5.36 -3.17
C ALA A 55 5.06 -4.14 -2.95
N ILE A 56 3.84 -4.39 -2.51
CA ILE A 56 2.92 -3.38 -1.99
C ILE A 56 2.91 -3.59 -0.47
N ILE A 57 3.29 -2.55 0.28
CA ILE A 57 3.37 -2.57 1.74
C ILE A 57 2.54 -1.42 2.33
N PRO A 58 2.02 -1.55 3.56
CA PRO A 58 1.36 -0.44 4.26
C PRO A 58 2.28 0.79 4.40
N GLU A 59 1.71 1.99 4.37
CA GLU A 59 2.46 3.24 4.63
C GLU A 59 3.03 3.28 6.05
N SER A 60 2.32 2.68 7.00
CA SER A 60 2.71 2.54 8.40
C SER A 60 2.19 1.22 8.96
N GLY A 61 2.96 0.61 9.84
CA GLY A 61 2.54 -0.60 10.55
C GLY A 61 2.48 -1.84 9.64
N ASP A 62 1.50 -2.71 9.89
CA ASP A 62 1.26 -3.96 9.17
C ASP A 62 -0.13 -4.00 8.49
N LEU A 63 -0.44 -5.13 7.83
CA LEU A 63 -1.73 -5.29 7.14
C LEU A 63 -2.92 -5.31 8.11
N GLY A 64 -2.71 -5.73 9.35
CA GLY A 64 -3.70 -5.66 10.42
C GLY A 64 -4.08 -4.23 10.73
N ASP A 65 -3.13 -3.29 10.75
CA ASP A 65 -3.42 -1.86 10.93
C ASP A 65 -4.31 -1.31 9.81
N VAL A 66 -4.10 -1.75 8.56
CA VAL A 66 -4.94 -1.35 7.42
C VAL A 66 -6.38 -1.85 7.59
N VAL A 67 -6.53 -3.10 8.05
CA VAL A 67 -7.85 -3.70 8.33
C VAL A 67 -8.52 -3.01 9.51
N GLU A 68 -7.79 -2.73 10.58
CA GLU A 68 -8.31 -2.03 11.77
C GLU A 68 -8.76 -0.60 11.43
N ALA A 69 -7.96 0.13 10.64
CA ALA A 69 -8.32 1.46 10.18
C ALA A 69 -9.64 1.45 9.38
N GLN A 70 -9.84 0.47 8.50
CA GLN A 70 -11.09 0.30 7.77
C GLN A 70 -12.26 -0.08 8.68
N ALA A 71 -12.05 -1.05 9.58
CA ALA A 71 -13.08 -1.47 10.54
C ALA A 71 -13.55 -0.29 11.39
N ARG A 72 -12.62 0.53 11.87
CA ARG A 72 -12.91 1.72 12.66
C ARG A 72 -13.63 2.79 11.85
N LYS A 73 -13.24 2.99 10.59
CA LYS A 73 -13.92 3.91 9.65
C LYS A 73 -15.38 3.49 9.45
N LYS A 74 -15.63 2.20 9.20
CA LYS A 74 -16.98 1.65 9.00
C LYS A 74 -17.81 1.71 10.29
N ALA A 75 -17.26 1.29 11.43
CA ALA A 75 -17.90 1.38 12.74
C ALA A 75 -18.32 2.83 13.06
N THR A 76 -17.41 3.80 12.81
CA THR A 76 -17.70 5.22 13.00
C THR A 76 -18.88 5.69 12.13
N ALA A 77 -18.96 5.24 10.88
CA ALA A 77 -20.08 5.58 10.00
C ALA A 77 -21.41 4.99 10.49
N LEU A 78 -21.43 3.73 10.93
CA LEU A 78 -22.62 3.06 11.48
C LEU A 78 -23.15 3.75 12.74
N VAL A 79 -22.26 4.04 13.70
CA VAL A 79 -22.64 4.71 14.95
C VAL A 79 -23.17 6.12 14.68
N LYS A 80 -22.54 6.87 13.77
CA LYS A 80 -23.03 8.21 13.38
C LYS A 80 -24.44 8.15 12.78
N ARG A 81 -24.71 7.19 11.89
CA ARG A 81 -26.06 7.01 11.28
C ARG A 81 -27.10 6.65 12.34
N ALA A 82 -26.77 5.80 13.30
CA ALA A 82 -27.68 5.44 14.40
C ALA A 82 -27.92 6.64 15.35
N ALA A 83 -26.86 7.38 15.69
CA ALA A 83 -26.94 8.55 16.58
C ALA A 83 -27.80 9.69 16.01
N THR A 84 -27.83 9.88 14.69
CA THR A 84 -28.70 10.88 14.05
C THR A 84 -30.20 10.62 14.23
N HIS A 85 -30.61 9.38 14.52
CA HIS A 85 -32.02 9.02 14.74
C HIS A 85 -32.51 9.21 16.19
N MET A 86 -31.61 9.52 17.12
CA MET A 86 -31.95 9.69 18.53
C MET A 86 -31.36 11.02 19.00
N ALA A 87 -32.14 12.09 19.11
CA ALA A 87 -31.61 13.38 19.58
C ALA A 87 -32.52 14.00 20.64
N LEU A 88 -32.34 13.65 21.93
CA LEU A 88 -32.98 14.31 23.09
C LEU A 88 -32.29 14.00 24.45
N GLU A 89 -30.95 13.83 24.51
CA GLU A 89 -30.21 13.63 25.78
C GLU A 89 -28.86 14.37 25.83
N LYS A 90 -28.30 14.57 27.04
CA LYS A 90 -27.08 15.36 27.32
C LYS A 90 -25.86 14.87 26.52
N GLN A 91 -25.19 15.81 25.85
CA GLN A 91 -24.23 15.55 24.78
C GLN A 91 -22.90 14.88 25.21
N SER A 92 -22.38 15.16 26.42
CA SER A 92 -21.06 14.66 26.84
C SER A 92 -21.01 13.17 27.15
N LEU A 93 -22.02 12.62 27.85
CA LEU A 93 -22.12 11.18 28.11
C LEU A 93 -22.25 10.37 26.81
N ARG A 94 -22.88 10.98 25.81
CA ARG A 94 -23.10 10.39 24.49
C ARG A 94 -21.81 10.20 23.69
N ASP A 95 -20.87 11.12 23.82
CA ASP A 95 -19.58 11.03 23.13
C ASP A 95 -18.72 9.88 23.67
N GLU A 96 -18.72 9.64 24.98
CA GLU A 96 -18.04 8.50 25.59
C GLU A 96 -18.70 7.18 25.20
N GLN A 97 -20.03 7.11 25.23
CA GLN A 97 -20.79 5.94 24.79
C GLN A 97 -20.57 5.63 23.30
N ASN A 98 -20.58 6.64 22.44
CA ASN A 98 -20.31 6.48 21.01
C ASN A 98 -18.90 5.97 20.77
N LYS A 99 -17.89 6.47 21.49
CA LYS A 99 -16.52 5.96 21.39
C LYS A 99 -16.45 4.49 21.80
N ALA A 100 -17.06 4.12 22.93
CA ALA A 100 -17.09 2.73 23.38
C ALA A 100 -17.77 1.80 22.36
N GLU A 101 -18.86 2.26 21.75
CA GLU A 101 -19.59 1.49 20.73
C GLU A 101 -18.81 1.37 19.43
N ILE A 102 -18.11 2.43 18.99
CA ILE A 102 -17.20 2.37 17.83
C ILE A 102 -16.12 1.32 18.08
N GLU A 103 -15.48 1.30 19.24
CA GLU A 103 -14.42 0.33 19.55
C GLU A 103 -14.99 -1.11 19.64
N ARG A 104 -16.21 -1.28 20.16
CA ARG A 104 -16.89 -2.59 20.18
C ARG A 104 -17.17 -3.10 18.77
N LEU A 105 -17.77 -2.26 17.92
CA LEU A 105 -18.08 -2.60 16.54
C LEU A 105 -16.82 -2.80 15.69
N THR A 106 -15.76 -2.05 15.95
CA THR A 106 -14.46 -2.23 15.28
C THR A 106 -13.94 -3.65 15.50
N ARG A 107 -13.92 -4.13 16.76
CA ARG A 107 -13.52 -5.51 17.07
C ARG A 107 -14.43 -6.56 16.42
N GLU A 108 -15.74 -6.31 16.42
CA GLU A 108 -16.72 -7.19 15.78
C GLU A 108 -16.51 -7.30 14.28
N LEU A 109 -16.30 -6.17 13.60
CA LEU A 109 -16.05 -6.12 12.15
C LEU A 109 -14.72 -6.76 11.75
N ILE A 110 -13.71 -6.73 12.62
CA ILE A 110 -12.44 -7.45 12.38
C ILE A 110 -12.65 -8.96 12.50
N GLN A 111 -13.40 -9.41 13.51
CA GLN A 111 -13.65 -10.84 13.75
C GLN A 111 -14.58 -11.46 12.71
N ASN A 112 -15.62 -10.72 12.31
CA ASN A 112 -16.64 -11.17 11.35
C ASN A 112 -16.87 -10.09 10.28
N PRO A 113 -15.94 -9.92 9.32
CA PRO A 113 -16.06 -8.90 8.30
C PRO A 113 -17.26 -9.19 7.37
N PRO A 114 -18.21 -8.26 7.21
CA PRO A 114 -19.30 -8.43 6.25
C PRO A 114 -18.78 -8.30 4.81
N SER A 115 -19.56 -8.75 3.82
CA SER A 115 -19.16 -8.71 2.40
C SER A 115 -18.90 -7.28 1.88
N ASP A 116 -19.54 -6.29 2.49
CA ASP A 116 -19.41 -4.87 2.18
C ASP A 116 -18.37 -4.18 3.08
N PHE A 117 -17.49 -4.91 3.78
CA PHE A 117 -16.55 -4.35 4.77
C PHE A 117 -15.71 -3.17 4.24
N TRP A 118 -15.32 -3.22 2.96
CA TRP A 118 -14.55 -2.17 2.29
C TRP A 118 -15.41 -1.05 1.68
N GLU A 119 -16.73 -1.15 1.79
CA GLU A 119 -17.71 -0.12 1.41
C GLU A 119 -18.08 0.69 2.67
N ALA A 120 -18.01 2.03 2.58
CA ALA A 120 -18.31 2.95 3.68
C ALA A 120 -19.38 3.97 3.26
#